data_AF-A0A6B3I5S1-F1
#
_entry.id   AF-A0A6B3I5S1-F1
#
_cell.length_a   1.000
_cell.length_b   1.000
_cell.length_c   1.000
_cell.angle_alpha   90.00
_cell.angle_beta   90.00
_cell.angle_gamma   90.00
#
_symmetry.space_group_name_H-M   'P 1'
#
loop_
_entity.id
_entity.type
_entity.pdbx_description
1 polymer ?
#
loop_
_entity_poly.entity_id
_entity_poly.type
_entity_poly.pdbx_seq_one_letter_code
_entity_poly.pdbx_strand_id
1 'polypeptide(L)'
;EVFDAVREVWPDDRPMTVRISATDWAEGGTGVEDAVAIARAFAEHGADAIDVSTGQVVPEERPEFGRSYQTPYADRIRNTVDVPVITVG
;
A
#
# COMPACT_ATOMS: atom_id res chain seq x y z
N GLU A 1 13.18 -7.24 -2.85
CA GLU A 1 14.57 -6.90 -2.49
C GLU A 1 14.70 -6.28 -1.09
N VAL A 2 14.38 -4.99 -0.89
CA VAL A 2 14.54 -4.35 0.43
C VAL A 2 13.69 -5.04 1.50
N PHE A 3 12.42 -5.32 1.20
CA PHE A 3 11.53 -6.03 2.13
C PHE A 3 12.09 -7.40 2.51
N ASP A 4 12.55 -8.19 1.55
CA ASP A 4 13.13 -9.52 1.79
C ASP A 4 14.34 -9.46 2.72
N ALA A 5 15.25 -8.51 2.47
CA ALA A 5 16.43 -8.33 3.31
C ALA A 5 16.07 -7.93 4.75
N VAL A 6 14.99 -7.16 4.94
CA VAL A 6 14.49 -6.81 6.28
C VAL A 6 13.78 -8.01 6.91
N ARG A 7 12.97 -8.76 6.15
CA ARG A 7 12.25 -9.98 6.58
C ARG A 7 13.20 -11.08 7.03
N GLU A 8 14.37 -11.21 6.40
CA GLU A 8 15.41 -12.21 6.74
C GLU A 8 15.99 -12.00 8.15
N VAL A 9 16.11 -10.75 8.60
CA VAL A 9 16.72 -10.41 9.90
C VAL A 9 15.69 -10.10 11.00
N TRP A 10 14.41 -9.99 10.65
CA TRP A 10 13.35 -9.67 11.58
C TRP A 10 12.79 -10.93 12.25
N PRO A 11 12.47 -10.90 13.56
CA PRO A 11 11.93 -12.07 14.25
C PRO A 11 10.61 -12.59 13.63
N ASP A 12 10.50 -13.91 13.46
CA ASP A 12 9.34 -14.59 12.87
C ASP A 12 8.06 -14.49 13.71
N ASP A 13 8.18 -14.23 15.01
CA ASP A 13 7.06 -14.03 15.92
C ASP A 13 6.54 -12.59 15.95
N ARG A 14 7.11 -11.68 15.15
CA ARG A 14 6.75 -10.26 15.12
C ARG A 14 6.20 -9.85 13.75
N PRO A 15 5.06 -9.12 13.70
CA PRO A 15 4.50 -8.68 12.44
C PRO A 15 5.39 -7.65 11.76
N MET A 16 5.46 -7.72 10.43
CA MET A 16 6.08 -6.75 9.55
C MET A 16 5.07 -6.29 8.51
N THR A 17 4.70 -5.01 8.60
CA THR A 17 3.74 -4.38 7.69
C THR A 17 4.47 -3.48 6.71
N VAL A 18 3.90 -3.28 5.52
CA VAL A 18 4.41 -2.30 4.54
C VAL A 18 3.35 -1.24 4.28
N ARG A 19 3.79 0.02 4.17
CA ARG A 19 2.92 1.13 3.76
C ARG A 19 3.17 1.48 2.31
N ILE A 20 2.09 1.64 1.54
CA ILE A 20 2.12 2.02 0.13
C ILE A 20 1.21 3.22 -0.15
N SER A 21 1.51 3.98 -1.20
CA SER A 21 0.59 4.96 -1.77
C SER A 21 -0.19 4.31 -2.90
N ALA A 22 -1.53 4.34 -2.82
CA ALA A 22 -2.40 3.72 -3.81
C ALA A 22 -2.58 4.54 -5.10
N THR A 23 -2.17 5.79 -5.07
CA THR A 23 -2.15 6.70 -6.22
C THR A 23 -1.26 7.89 -5.90
N ASP A 24 -0.54 8.39 -6.90
CA ASP A 24 0.28 9.60 -6.81
C ASP A 24 -0.47 10.85 -7.28
N TRP A 25 -1.68 10.69 -7.83
CA TRP A 25 -2.54 11.78 -8.31
C TRP A 25 -1.87 12.71 -9.33
N ALA A 26 -0.90 12.15 -10.07
CA ALA A 26 -0.10 12.84 -11.06
C ALA A 26 -0.08 12.02 -12.36
N GLU A 27 0.02 12.71 -13.49
CA GLU A 27 0.16 12.05 -14.79
C GLU A 27 1.46 11.23 -14.84
N GLY A 28 1.35 9.97 -15.25
CA GLY A 28 2.49 9.04 -15.26
C GLY A 28 2.95 8.56 -13.88
N GLY A 29 2.28 8.96 -12.81
CA GLY A 29 2.50 8.43 -11.47
C GLY A 29 1.84 7.07 -11.25
N THR A 30 2.08 6.50 -10.09
CA THR A 30 1.46 5.24 -9.63
C THR A 30 -0.05 5.38 -9.62
N GLY A 31 -0.75 4.42 -10.23
CA GLY A 31 -2.20 4.30 -10.18
C GLY A 31 -2.67 3.16 -9.26
N VAL A 32 -3.99 3.04 -9.12
CA VAL A 32 -4.61 2.02 -8.25
C VAL A 32 -4.28 0.59 -8.66
N GLU A 33 -4.16 0.32 -9.96
CA GLU A 33 -3.83 -1.03 -10.45
C GLU A 33 -2.35 -1.39 -10.18
N ASP A 34 -1.46 -0.40 -10.24
CA ASP A 34 -0.06 -0.57 -9.83
C ASP A 34 0.01 -0.87 -8.33
N ALA A 35 -0.76 -0.14 -7.52
CA ALA A 35 -0.83 -0.38 -6.08
C ALA A 35 -1.36 -1.77 -5.72
N VAL A 36 -2.32 -2.30 -6.47
CA VAL A 36 -2.80 -3.69 -6.32
C VAL A 36 -1.67 -4.68 -6.64
N ALA A 37 -0.93 -4.47 -7.73
CA ALA A 37 0.21 -5.32 -8.08
C ALA A 37 1.32 -5.27 -7.01
N ILE A 38 1.63 -4.07 -6.51
CA ILE A 38 2.60 -3.86 -5.43
C ILE A 38 2.15 -4.57 -4.14
N ALA A 39 0.88 -4.41 -3.75
CA ALA A 39 0.33 -5.05 -2.55
C ALA A 39 0.38 -6.58 -2.64
N ARG A 40 0.06 -7.15 -3.81
CA ARG A 40 0.20 -8.60 -4.06
C ARG A 40 1.64 -9.06 -3.92
N ALA A 41 2.58 -8.34 -4.53
CA ALA A 41 4.00 -8.68 -4.42
C ALA A 41 4.46 -8.68 -2.96
N PHE A 42 4.08 -7.67 -2.15
CA PHE A 42 4.44 -7.68 -0.74
C PHE A 42 3.78 -8.81 0.06
N ALA A 43 2.51 -9.13 -0.22
CA ALA A 43 1.84 -10.26 0.41
C ALA A 43 2.52 -11.60 0.06
N GLU A 44 2.88 -11.81 -1.20
CA GLU A 44 3.60 -13.01 -1.68
C GLU A 44 4.99 -13.16 -1.03
N HIS A 45 5.62 -12.04 -0.68
CA HIS A 45 6.92 -11.99 -0.01
C HIS A 45 6.82 -12.06 1.53
N GLY A 46 5.61 -12.17 2.09
CA GLY A 46 5.40 -12.39 3.52
C GLY A 46 5.17 -11.14 4.35
N ALA A 47 4.62 -10.06 3.77
CA ALA A 47 4.08 -8.95 4.55
C ALA A 47 2.87 -9.40 5.37
N ASP A 48 2.86 -9.08 6.67
CA ASP A 48 1.78 -9.45 7.58
C ASP A 48 0.55 -8.54 7.43
N ALA A 49 0.71 -7.35 6.86
CA ALA A 49 -0.39 -6.46 6.46
C ALA A 49 0.08 -5.39 5.47
N ILE A 50 -0.86 -4.83 4.71
CA ILE A 50 -0.65 -3.66 3.84
C ILE A 50 -1.34 -2.44 4.46
N ASP A 51 -0.58 -1.38 4.73
CA ASP A 51 -1.08 -0.06 5.13
C ASP A 51 -1.23 0.83 3.89
N VAL A 52 -2.45 1.27 3.62
CA VAL A 52 -2.80 1.94 2.35
C VAL A 52 -3.05 3.43 2.58
N SER A 53 -2.18 4.23 2.00
CA SER A 53 -2.24 5.70 1.93
C SER A 53 -2.37 6.17 0.48
N THR A 54 -2.29 7.48 0.22
CA THR A 54 -2.22 8.06 -1.12
C THR A 54 -1.36 9.33 -1.15
N GLY A 55 -0.80 9.67 -2.31
CA GLY A 55 -0.22 10.98 -2.63
C GLY A 55 1.07 11.33 -1.86
N GLN A 56 1.33 12.63 -1.79
CA GLN A 56 2.53 13.27 -1.23
C GLN A 56 3.82 12.96 -1.99
N VAL A 57 3.73 12.76 -3.30
CA VAL A 57 4.88 12.38 -4.14
C VAL A 57 5.41 13.57 -4.93
N VAL A 58 4.54 14.39 -5.52
CA VAL A 58 4.93 15.57 -6.31
C VAL A 58 4.08 16.81 -5.97
N PRO A 59 4.61 18.03 -6.11
CA PRO A 59 3.87 19.27 -5.81
C PRO A 59 2.62 19.50 -6.67
N GLU A 60 2.60 18.98 -7.90
CA GLU A 60 1.53 19.19 -8.88
C GLU A 60 0.36 18.20 -8.74
N GLU A 61 0.45 17.27 -7.78
CA GLU A 61 -0.58 16.26 -7.52
C GLU A 61 -1.95 16.92 -7.23
N ARG A 62 -3.05 16.27 -7.64
CA ARG A 62 -4.41 16.85 -7.50
C ARG A 62 -5.39 16.08 -6.59
N PRO A 63 -5.13 16.09 -5.26
CA PRO A 63 -6.05 15.98 -4.13
C PRO A 63 -7.58 16.02 -4.23
N GLU A 64 -8.30 14.96 -4.55
CA GLU A 64 -9.73 14.75 -4.22
C GLU A 64 -9.88 14.28 -2.76
N PHE A 65 -9.58 15.18 -1.83
CA PHE A 65 -9.80 14.94 -0.41
C PHE A 65 -11.29 14.85 -0.05
N GLY A 66 -11.56 14.14 1.05
CA GLY A 66 -12.91 13.97 1.59
C GLY A 66 -12.88 13.12 2.85
N ARG A 67 -14.05 12.87 3.44
CA ARG A 67 -14.14 11.91 4.55
C ARG A 67 -13.78 10.51 4.05
N SER A 68 -12.82 9.85 4.70
CA SER A 68 -12.45 8.46 4.37
C SER A 68 -12.00 8.29 2.92
N TYR A 69 -11.39 9.32 2.32
CA TYR A 69 -11.04 9.35 0.89
C TYR A 69 -10.04 8.24 0.46
N GLN A 70 -9.28 7.69 1.40
CA GLN A 70 -8.35 6.57 1.13
C GLN A 70 -9.01 5.19 1.26
N THR A 71 -10.19 5.11 1.90
CA THR A 71 -10.89 3.84 2.15
C THR A 71 -11.27 3.08 0.88
N PRO A 72 -11.72 3.71 -0.23
CA PRO A 72 -11.98 2.98 -1.47
C PRO A 72 -10.74 2.27 -2.05
N TYR A 73 -9.55 2.87 -1.92
CA TYR A 73 -8.30 2.25 -2.36
C TYR A 73 -7.93 1.05 -1.46
N ALA A 74 -8.06 1.22 -0.14
CA ALA A 74 -7.82 0.14 0.82
C ALA A 74 -8.80 -1.03 0.61
N ASP A 75 -10.09 -0.75 0.35
CA ASP A 75 -11.10 -1.77 0.06
C ASP A 75 -10.77 -2.53 -1.23
N ARG A 76 -10.37 -1.83 -2.29
CA ARG A 76 -9.93 -2.45 -3.54
C ARG A 76 -8.78 -3.42 -3.31
N ILE A 77 -7.74 -3.02 -2.57
CA ILE A 77 -6.59 -3.87 -2.28
C ILE A 77 -6.99 -5.05 -1.39
N ARG A 78 -7.79 -4.81 -0.34
CA ARG A 78 -8.29 -5.84 0.58
C ARG A 78 -8.98 -7.00 -0.15
N ASN A 79 -9.71 -6.73 -1.22
CA ASN A 79 -10.41 -7.75 -2.00
C ASN A 79 -9.49 -8.48 -3.02
N THR A 80 -8.17 -8.24 -2.99
CA THR A 80 -7.22 -8.79 -3.98
C THR A 80 -6.00 -9.47 -3.38
N VAL A 81 -5.81 -9.38 -2.06
CA VAL A 81 -4.70 -9.98 -1.31
C VAL A 81 -5.23 -10.75 -0.10
N ASP A 82 -4.50 -11.77 0.33
CA ASP A 82 -4.91 -12.66 1.44
C ASP A 82 -4.34 -12.24 2.80
N VAL A 83 -3.91 -10.97 2.92
CA VAL A 83 -3.35 -10.39 4.15
C VAL A 83 -4.23 -9.23 4.64
N PRO A 84 -4.25 -8.94 5.95
CA PRO A 84 -4.92 -7.76 6.49
C PRO A 84 -4.54 -6.46 5.77
N VAL A 85 -5.52 -5.57 5.62
CA VAL A 85 -5.31 -4.23 5.05
C VAL A 85 -5.73 -3.18 6.07
N ILE A 86 -4.83 -2.24 6.32
CA ILE A 86 -5.03 -1.09 7.20
C ILE A 86 -5.37 0.11 6.31
N THR A 87 -6.48 0.78 6.63
CA THR A 87 -6.85 2.05 5.99
C THR A 87 -6.45 3.21 6.89
N VAL A 88 -6.01 4.29 6.26
CA VAL A 88 -5.85 5.62 6.89
C VAL A 88 -6.85 6.61 6.29
N GLY A 89 -6.93 7.83 6.81
CA GLY A 89 -7.92 8.83 6.38
C GLY A 89 -7.75 10.15 7.09
#